data_AF-A0AAX0AWB9-F1
#
_entry.id   AF-A0AAX0AWB9-F1
#
_cell.length_a   1.000
_cell.length_b   1.000
_cell.length_c   1.000
_cell.angle_alpha   90.00
_cell.angle_beta   90.00
_cell.angle_gamma   90.00
#
_symmetry.space_group_name_H-M   'P 1'
#
loop_
_entity.id
_entity.type
_entity.pdbx_description
1 polymer ?
#
loop_
_entity_poly.entity_id
_entity_poly.type
_entity_poly.pdbx_seq_one_letter_code
_entity_poly.pdbx_strand_id
1 'polypeptide(L)'
;MNTSINEKMIDLQKNIRKKNIEEFEFWDFKDGELGIVGSFDFEYHDIEIVFHEVSFILAETRFVGSEIRMGTEEERELLIKNHKVNDINDEDILFCFTARRDTDRYYILAKNFDFYTK
;
A
#
# COMPACT_ATOMS: atom_id res chain seq x y z
N MET A 1 0.65 -6.69 -18.40
CA MET A 1 -0.04 -6.24 -17.17
C MET A 1 -0.87 -7.40 -16.64
N ASN A 2 -0.61 -7.82 -15.40
CA ASN A 2 -1.33 -8.91 -14.75
C ASN A 2 -2.79 -8.47 -14.51
N THR A 3 -3.73 -8.85 -15.38
CA THR A 3 -5.16 -8.46 -15.27
C THR A 3 -5.71 -8.72 -13.86
N SER A 4 -5.23 -9.78 -13.20
CA SER A 4 -5.59 -10.14 -11.82
C SER A 4 -5.24 -9.06 -10.77
N ILE A 5 -4.12 -8.35 -10.88
CA ILE A 5 -3.72 -7.41 -9.80
C ILE A 5 -4.48 -6.09 -9.85
N ASN A 6 -4.81 -5.63 -11.06
CA ASN A 6 -5.63 -4.43 -11.23
C ASN A 6 -7.05 -4.65 -10.71
N GLU A 7 -7.63 -5.83 -10.96
CA GLU A 7 -8.92 -6.22 -10.41
C GLU A 7 -8.88 -6.30 -8.88
N LYS A 8 -7.85 -6.92 -8.30
CA LYS A 8 -7.64 -6.94 -6.84
C LYS A 8 -7.53 -5.53 -6.25
N MET A 9 -6.82 -4.62 -6.92
CA MET A 9 -6.67 -3.23 -6.45
C MET A 9 -8.00 -2.47 -6.49
N ILE A 10 -8.77 -2.65 -7.56
CA ILE A 10 -10.12 -2.08 -7.67
C ILE A 10 -11.01 -2.59 -6.53
N ASP A 11 -10.98 -3.88 -6.23
CA ASP A 11 -11.80 -4.47 -5.18
C ASP A 11 -11.33 -4.08 -3.77
N LEU A 12 -10.02 -3.97 -3.54
CA LEU A 12 -9.45 -3.39 -2.32
C LEU A 12 -9.99 -1.97 -2.09
N GLN A 13 -9.85 -1.10 -3.09
CA GLN A 13 -10.26 0.31 -2.98
C GLN A 13 -11.78 0.46 -2.79
N LYS A 14 -12.60 -0.42 -3.39
CA LYS A 14 -14.05 -0.47 -3.14
C LYS A 14 -14.35 -0.80 -1.68
N ASN A 15 -13.64 -1.75 -1.08
CA ASN A 15 -13.86 -2.15 0.32
C ASN A 15 -13.46 -1.03 1.29
N ILE A 16 -12.31 -0.38 1.05
CA ILE A 16 -11.85 0.78 1.82
C ILE A 16 -12.92 1.88 1.82
N ARG A 17 -13.44 2.24 0.64
CA ARG A 17 -14.48 3.27 0.50
C ARG A 17 -15.80 2.86 1.14
N LYS A 18 -16.24 1.61 0.94
CA LYS A 18 -17.51 1.10 1.47
C LYS A 18 -17.54 1.12 3.01
N LYS A 19 -16.40 0.85 3.64
CA LYS A 19 -16.25 0.77 5.10
C LYS A 19 -15.75 2.07 5.74
N ASN A 20 -15.54 3.13 4.94
CA ASN A 20 -14.95 4.39 5.40
C ASN A 20 -13.61 4.19 6.14
N ILE A 21 -12.77 3.26 5.67
CA ILE A 21 -11.47 3.02 6.27
C ILE A 21 -10.58 4.23 5.95
N GLU A 22 -10.14 4.92 6.99
CA GLU A 22 -9.23 6.06 6.89
C GLU A 22 -7.92 5.83 7.63
N GLU A 23 -7.83 4.76 8.41
CA GLU A 23 -6.75 4.57 9.37
C GLU A 23 -6.02 3.28 9.06
N PHE A 24 -4.68 3.34 8.99
CA PHE A 24 -3.83 2.21 8.66
C PHE A 24 -2.67 2.06 9.65
N GLU A 25 -2.31 0.83 9.95
CA GLU A 25 -1.20 0.48 10.83
C GLU A 25 -0.45 -0.75 10.32
N PHE A 26 0.87 -0.76 10.49
CA PHE A 26 1.69 -1.93 10.25
C PHE A 26 1.43 -2.94 11.35
N TRP A 27 0.99 -4.12 10.96
CA TRP A 27 0.60 -5.19 11.87
C TRP A 27 1.75 -6.20 12.06
N ASP A 28 2.43 -6.57 10.98
CA ASP A 28 3.54 -7.53 11.02
C ASP A 28 4.51 -7.30 9.86
N PHE A 29 5.79 -7.63 10.08
CA PHE A 29 6.79 -7.67 9.01
C PHE A 29 7.75 -8.84 9.23
N LYS A 30 7.62 -9.87 8.40
CA LYS A 30 8.38 -11.11 8.55
C LYS A 30 8.58 -11.79 7.19
N ASP A 31 9.75 -12.37 6.99
CA ASP A 31 10.06 -13.22 5.83
C ASP A 31 9.79 -12.53 4.46
N GLY A 32 9.91 -11.19 4.40
CA GLY A 32 9.65 -10.40 3.20
C GLY A 32 8.18 -10.08 2.96
N GLU A 33 7.30 -10.37 3.92
CA GLU A 33 5.88 -10.00 3.89
C GLU A 33 5.61 -8.84 4.85
N LEU A 34 4.81 -7.86 4.40
CA LEU A 34 4.34 -6.76 5.23
C LEU A 34 2.81 -6.83 5.35
N GLY A 35 2.34 -6.99 6.58
CA GLY A 35 0.93 -6.86 6.94
C GLY A 35 0.57 -5.43 7.33
N ILE A 36 -0.46 -4.88 6.68
CA ILE A 36 -1.10 -3.62 7.04
C ILE A 36 -2.55 -3.88 7.36
N VAL A 37 -3.01 -3.38 8.49
CA VAL A 37 -4.42 -3.41 8.89
C VAL A 37 -5.03 -2.04 8.70
N GLY A 38 -6.31 -2.01 8.32
CA GLY A 38 -7.09 -0.78 8.18
C GLY A 38 -8.38 -0.82 8.98
N SER A 39 -8.77 0.33 9.55
CA SER A 39 -9.96 0.48 10.39
C SER A 39 -10.71 1.79 10.12
N PHE A 40 -12.00 1.81 10.52
CA PHE A 40 -12.76 3.03 10.66
C PHE A 40 -12.49 3.78 11.97
N ASP A 41 -12.28 3.07 13.09
CA ASP A 41 -12.22 3.66 14.44
C ASP A 41 -11.15 3.05 15.39
N PHE A 42 -10.16 2.36 14.84
CA PHE A 42 -9.08 1.64 15.55
C PHE A 42 -9.52 0.61 16.62
N GLU A 43 -10.81 0.39 16.87
CA GLU A 43 -11.26 -0.63 17.84
C GLU A 43 -11.22 -2.04 17.22
N TYR A 44 -11.43 -2.14 15.91
CA TYR A 44 -11.37 -3.38 15.14
C TYR A 44 -10.75 -3.15 13.75
N HIS A 45 -9.96 -4.10 13.26
CA HIS A 45 -9.46 -4.08 11.88
C HIS A 45 -10.52 -4.62 10.92
N ASP A 46 -10.94 -3.77 9.98
CA ASP A 46 -11.94 -4.03 8.95
C ASP A 46 -11.36 -4.72 7.72
N ILE A 47 -10.07 -4.48 7.48
CA ILE A 47 -9.30 -5.01 6.37
C ILE A 47 -7.89 -5.34 6.81
N GLU A 48 -7.34 -6.39 6.22
CA GLU A 48 -5.94 -6.77 6.30
C GLU A 48 -5.39 -6.83 4.88
N ILE A 49 -4.23 -6.22 4.65
CA ILE A 49 -3.52 -6.16 3.37
C ILE A 49 -2.15 -6.76 3.62
N VAL A 50 -1.78 -7.77 2.84
CA VAL A 50 -0.48 -8.44 2.94
C VAL A 50 0.28 -8.19 1.65
N PHE A 51 1.42 -7.52 1.73
CA PHE A 51 2.33 -7.34 0.61
C PHE A 51 3.38 -8.45 0.63
N HIS A 52 3.66 -9.05 -0.53
CA HIS A 52 4.59 -10.18 -0.65
C HIS A 52 5.86 -9.78 -1.40
N GLU A 53 7.00 -10.31 -0.94
CA GLU A 53 8.33 -10.00 -1.49
C GLU A 53 8.60 -8.49 -1.48
N VAL A 54 8.41 -7.86 -0.32
CA VAL A 54 8.61 -6.43 -0.11
C VAL A 54 10.08 -6.07 -0.22
N SER A 55 10.41 -5.20 -1.18
CA SER A 55 11.78 -4.73 -1.44
C SER A 55 12.06 -3.34 -0.86
N PHE A 56 11.01 -2.55 -0.60
CA PHE A 56 11.15 -1.19 -0.07
C PHE A 56 9.87 -0.70 0.61
N ILE A 57 10.04 0.11 1.66
CA ILE A 57 8.95 0.77 2.38
C ILE A 57 9.34 2.23 2.64
N LEU A 58 8.48 3.16 2.23
CA LEU A 58 8.48 4.56 2.64
C LEU A 58 7.11 4.90 3.22
N ALA A 59 6.92 4.63 4.50
CA ALA A 59 5.69 4.94 5.21
C ALA A 59 5.95 5.20 6.69
N GLU A 60 5.05 5.91 7.34
CA GLU A 60 4.95 5.86 8.80
C GLU A 60 4.31 4.52 9.21
N THR A 61 4.66 4.01 10.40
CA THR A 61 4.10 2.76 10.92
C THR A 61 2.58 2.83 11.12
N ARG A 62 2.06 4.03 11.37
CA ARG A 62 0.62 4.31 11.51
C ARG A 62 0.31 5.62 10.82
N PHE A 63 -0.75 5.64 10.02
CA PHE A 63 -1.12 6.82 9.25
C PHE A 63 -2.61 6.87 8.93
N VAL A 64 -3.06 8.05 8.50
CA VAL A 64 -4.43 8.29 8.07
C VAL A 64 -4.42 8.58 6.57
N GLY A 65 -5.26 7.90 5.80
CA GLY A 65 -5.41 8.00 4.36
C GLY A 65 -6.56 7.11 3.89
N SER A 66 -7.11 7.34 2.70
CA SER A 66 -8.29 6.59 2.21
C SER A 66 -8.16 6.06 0.79
N GLU A 67 -7.01 6.31 0.16
CA GLU A 67 -6.74 5.89 -1.21
C GLU A 67 -5.44 5.08 -1.26
N ILE A 68 -5.57 3.84 -1.75
CA ILE A 68 -4.48 2.95 -2.09
C ILE A 68 -4.59 2.68 -3.59
N ARG A 69 -3.50 2.90 -4.31
CA ARG A 69 -3.44 2.69 -5.75
C ARG A 69 -2.08 2.19 -6.18
N MET A 70 -2.00 1.83 -7.45
CA MET A 70 -0.72 1.67 -8.13
C MET A 70 -0.04 3.04 -8.22
N GLY A 71 1.26 3.07 -7.94
CA GLY A 71 2.11 4.22 -8.17
C GLY A 71 2.30 4.50 -9.65
N THR A 72 2.49 5.77 -10.00
CA THR A 72 2.76 6.18 -11.38
C THR A 72 4.24 6.07 -11.74
N GLU A 73 4.56 6.17 -13.02
CA GLU A 73 5.95 6.18 -13.48
C GLU A 73 6.70 7.40 -12.94
N GLU A 74 6.04 8.57 -12.86
CA GLU A 74 6.64 9.77 -12.29
C GLU A 74 7.00 9.58 -10.81
N GLU A 75 6.15 8.87 -10.05
CA GLU A 75 6.44 8.54 -8.65
C GLU A 75 7.63 7.57 -8.53
N ARG A 76 7.75 6.59 -9.43
CA ARG A 76 8.93 5.69 -9.50
C ARG A 76 10.20 6.49 -9.77
N GLU A 77 10.19 7.33 -10.79
CA GLU A 77 11.34 8.18 -11.12
C GLU A 77 11.75 9.09 -9.97
N LEU A 78 10.79 9.67 -9.24
CA LEU A 78 11.05 10.53 -8.10
C LEU A 78 11.74 9.78 -6.95
N LEU A 79 11.34 8.54 -6.68
CA LEU A 79 11.98 7.71 -5.66
C LEU A 79 13.45 7.41 -6.00
N ILE A 80 13.72 7.11 -7.28
CA ILE A 80 15.09 6.86 -7.76
C ILE A 80 15.92 8.15 -7.72
N LYS A 81 15.41 9.25 -8.29
CA LYS A 81 16.10 10.55 -8.35
C LYS A 81 16.43 11.12 -6.98
N ASN A 82 15.57 10.89 -5.98
CA ASN A 82 15.79 11.34 -4.61
C ASN A 82 16.64 10.36 -3.78
N HIS A 83 17.27 9.36 -4.42
CA HIS A 83 18.09 8.34 -3.77
C HIS A 83 17.38 7.61 -2.62
N LYS A 84 16.05 7.44 -2.73
CA LYS A 84 15.26 6.65 -1.77
C LYS A 84 15.39 5.17 -2.08
N VAL A 85 15.51 4.83 -3.37
CA VAL A 85 15.76 3.49 -3.89
C VAL A 85 16.84 3.59 -4.96
N ASN A 86 17.78 2.64 -4.99
CA ASN A 86 18.87 2.67 -5.98
C ASN A 86 18.40 2.24 -7.37
N ASP A 87 17.50 1.26 -7.43
CA ASP A 87 16.89 0.74 -8.65
C ASP A 87 15.57 0.05 -8.29
N ILE A 88 14.61 0.03 -9.21
CA ILE A 88 13.32 -0.64 -9.03
C ILE A 88 13.21 -1.72 -10.11
N ASN A 89 13.07 -2.98 -9.69
CA ASN A 89 12.92 -4.09 -10.62
C ASN A 89 11.61 -3.94 -11.43
N ASP A 90 11.63 -4.28 -12.72
CA ASP A 90 10.45 -4.29 -13.59
C ASP A 90 9.33 -5.20 -13.06
N GLU A 91 9.68 -6.22 -12.27
CA GLU A 91 8.73 -7.10 -11.57
C GLU A 91 8.10 -6.46 -10.32
N ASP A 92 8.72 -5.41 -9.76
CA ASP A 92 8.23 -4.76 -8.55
C ASP A 92 7.08 -3.82 -8.87
N ILE A 93 6.07 -3.87 -8.02
CA ILE A 93 4.90 -3.03 -8.08
C ILE A 93 5.03 -1.94 -7.02
N LEU A 94 4.99 -0.69 -7.47
CA LEU A 94 4.85 0.45 -6.59
C LEU A 94 3.39 0.58 -6.16
N PHE A 95 3.15 0.44 -4.87
CA PHE A 95 1.89 0.75 -4.22
C PHE A 95 2.00 2.12 -3.55
N CYS A 96 0.98 2.95 -3.73
CA CYS A 96 0.95 4.33 -3.26
C CYS A 96 -0.27 4.53 -2.36
N PHE A 97 -0.03 5.11 -1.18
CA PHE A 97 -1.05 5.51 -0.23
C PHE A 97 -1.11 7.04 -0.19
N THR A 98 -2.28 7.60 -0.43
CA THR A 98 -2.54 9.02 -0.23
C THR A 98 -2.88 9.25 1.23
N ALA A 99 -1.99 9.90 1.97
CA ALA A 99 -2.26 10.30 3.34
C ALA A 99 -3.19 11.52 3.38
N ARG A 100 -3.89 11.72 4.51
CA ARG A 100 -4.99 12.70 4.67
C ARG A 100 -4.59 14.16 4.42
N ARG A 101 -3.31 14.48 4.59
CA ARG A 101 -2.74 15.72 4.04
C ARG A 101 -2.39 15.37 2.61
N ASP A 102 -3.23 15.74 1.64
CA ASP A 102 -3.14 15.35 0.21
C ASP A 102 -1.75 15.48 -0.47
N THR A 103 -0.77 16.06 0.20
CA THR A 103 0.65 16.17 -0.18
C THR A 103 1.50 14.97 0.23
N ASP A 104 1.15 14.28 1.30
CA ASP A 104 1.96 13.19 1.84
C ASP A 104 1.61 11.89 1.11
N ARG A 105 2.65 11.21 0.64
CA ARG A 105 2.56 9.96 -0.12
C ARG A 105 3.43 8.92 0.56
N TYR A 106 2.85 7.76 0.81
CA TYR A 106 3.59 6.60 1.26
C TYR A 106 3.68 5.57 0.16
N TYR A 107 4.80 4.86 0.13
CA TYR A 107 5.15 3.94 -0.95
C TYR A 107 5.60 2.60 -0.41
N ILE A 108 5.17 1.54 -1.08
CA ILE A 108 5.64 0.17 -0.82
C ILE A 108 6.00 -0.43 -2.18
N LEU A 109 7.19 -1.00 -2.31
CA LEU A 109 7.55 -1.85 -3.45
C LEU A 109 7.44 -3.30 -3.02
N ALA A 110 6.64 -4.06 -3.76
CA ALA A 110 6.41 -5.49 -3.53
C ALA A 110 6.03 -6.16 -4.86
N LYS A 111 6.17 -7.47 -4.98
CA LYS A 111 5.81 -8.18 -6.22
C LYS A 111 4.32 -8.46 -6.35
N ASN A 112 3.62 -8.55 -5.22
CA ASN A 112 2.20 -8.87 -5.17
C ASN A 112 1.60 -8.39 -3.84
N PHE A 113 0.28 -8.43 -3.73
CA PHE A 113 -0.44 -8.26 -2.48
C PHE A 113 -1.70 -9.11 -2.45
N ASP A 114 -2.13 -9.50 -1.25
CA ASP A 114 -3.45 -10.06 -0.96
C ASP A 114 -4.19 -9.16 0.04
N PHE A 115 -5.52 -9.27 0.09
CA PHE A 115 -6.30 -8.58 1.12
C PHE A 115 -7.50 -9.42 1.57
N TYR A 116 -7.87 -9.23 2.83
CA TYR A 116 -8.96 -9.92 3.50
C TYR A 116 -9.85 -8.90 4.20
N THR A 117 -11.16 -9.03 4.02
CA THR A 117 -12.15 -8.21 4.73
C THR A 117 -12.88 -9.05 5.76
N LYS A 118 -13.16 -8.43 6.92
CA LYS A 118 -14.06 -9.02 7.93
C LYS A 118 -15.52 -8.66 7.67
#